data_AF-A0A2E0MXB0-F1
#
_entry.id   AF-A0A2E0MXB0-F1
#
_cell.length_a   1.000
_cell.length_b   1.000
_cell.length_c   1.000
_cell.angle_alpha   90.00
_cell.angle_beta   90.00
_cell.angle_gamma   90.00
#
_symmetry.space_group_name_H-M   'P 1'
#
loop_
_entity.id
_entity.type
_entity.pdbx_description
1 polymer ?
#
loop_
_entity_poly.entity_id
_entity_poly.type
_entity_poly.pdbx_seq_one_letter_code
_entity_poly.pdbx_strand_id
1 'polypeptide(L)'
;MRPKPAMSAFMMLAILMASSMGCIGLVPAREFMEDLRGDPTMLDIELKVNASHVFTTDFTDVQGSTTYSTSQSFDVDSNVVEISAYISAAMPLELILPGIPMEFRYVRASLIDADGNEVWVEEVTETERKMVATFSEDLAEGKWTLDVEARGYGEEIANLYKDSFQVLIKIERKCWEYPNEVGCAYDN
;
A
#
# COMPACT_ATOMS: atom_id res chain seq x y z
N MET A 1 24.92 -46.14 -66.14
CA MET A 1 23.95 -46.35 -65.03
C MET A 1 23.26 -45.02 -64.75
N ARG A 2 21.92 -45.00 -64.70
CA ARG A 2 21.08 -43.78 -64.82
C ARG A 2 20.59 -43.36 -63.41
N PRO A 3 21.07 -42.25 -62.80
CA PRO A 3 20.75 -41.89 -61.40
C PRO A 3 19.44 -41.10 -61.25
N LYS A 4 18.42 -41.37 -62.08
CA LYS A 4 17.19 -40.56 -62.12
C LYS A 4 16.19 -40.79 -60.98
N PRO A 5 15.97 -42.01 -60.44
CA PRO A 5 14.99 -42.18 -59.36
C PRO A 5 15.53 -41.74 -57.98
N ALA A 6 16.84 -41.84 -57.75
CA ALA A 6 17.46 -41.46 -56.48
C ALA A 6 17.40 -39.94 -56.22
N MET A 7 17.58 -39.12 -57.26
CA MET A 7 17.52 -37.66 -57.16
C MET A 7 16.10 -37.15 -56.90
N SER A 8 15.09 -37.79 -57.50
CA SER A 8 13.68 -37.44 -57.27
C SER A 8 13.19 -37.85 -55.88
N ALA A 9 13.62 -39.02 -55.38
CA ALA A 9 13.33 -39.47 -54.03
C ALA A 9 13.95 -38.53 -52.98
N PHE A 10 15.19 -38.08 -53.21
CA PHE A 10 15.85 -37.10 -52.34
C PHE A 10 15.10 -35.76 -52.29
N MET A 11 14.61 -35.28 -53.44
CA MET A 11 13.90 -34.00 -53.52
C MET A 11 12.52 -34.07 -52.83
N MET A 12 11.78 -35.17 -52.97
CA MET A 12 10.53 -35.36 -52.23
C MET A 12 10.76 -35.50 -50.72
N LEU A 13 11.81 -36.22 -50.30
CA LEU A 13 12.14 -36.37 -48.89
C LEU A 13 12.53 -35.02 -48.25
N ALA A 14 13.24 -34.17 -48.99
CA ALA A 14 13.59 -32.82 -48.54
C ALA A 14 12.34 -31.93 -48.35
N ILE A 15 11.37 -32.01 -49.26
CA ILE A 15 10.12 -31.26 -49.16
C ILE A 15 9.25 -31.77 -47.99
N LEU A 16 9.22 -33.08 -47.75
CA LEU A 16 8.48 -33.70 -46.63
C LEU A 16 9.09 -33.37 -45.26
N MET A 17 10.42 -33.33 -45.18
CA MET A 17 11.12 -32.87 -43.98
C MET A 17 10.85 -31.38 -43.73
N ALA A 18 10.91 -30.54 -44.77
CA ALA A 18 10.63 -29.11 -44.66
C ALA A 18 9.18 -28.80 -44.26
N SER A 19 8.20 -29.57 -44.72
CA SER A 19 6.79 -29.38 -44.34
C SER A 19 6.48 -29.83 -42.91
N SER A 20 7.25 -30.77 -42.35
CA SER A 20 7.08 -31.24 -40.96
C SER A 20 7.62 -30.26 -39.90
N MET A 21 8.51 -29.33 -40.28
CA MET A 21 9.09 -28.33 -39.38
C MET A 21 8.16 -27.15 -39.09
N GLY A 22 7.08 -26.99 -39.87
CA GLY A 22 6.23 -25.81 -39.82
C GLY A 22 5.48 -25.59 -38.50
N CYS A 23 5.02 -26.67 -37.85
CA CYS A 23 4.23 -26.56 -36.61
C CYS A 23 5.01 -27.01 -35.36
N ILE A 24 5.91 -27.99 -35.50
CA ILE A 24 6.73 -28.49 -34.39
C ILE A 24 7.89 -27.55 -34.08
N GLY A 25 8.36 -26.76 -35.05
CA GLY A 25 9.43 -25.77 -34.85
C GLY A 25 8.99 -24.50 -34.11
N LEU A 26 7.69 -24.24 -34.00
CA LEU A 26 7.18 -23.02 -33.34
C LEU A 26 7.29 -23.09 -31.81
N VAL A 27 7.15 -24.28 -31.23
CA VAL A 27 7.32 -24.50 -29.79
C VAL A 27 8.75 -24.19 -29.34
N PRO A 28 9.81 -24.81 -29.91
CA PRO A 28 11.18 -24.48 -29.52
C PRO A 28 11.58 -23.05 -29.87
N ALA A 29 11.02 -22.45 -30.93
CA ALA A 29 11.22 -21.03 -31.22
C ALA A 29 10.57 -20.12 -30.16
N ARG A 30 9.42 -20.51 -29.61
CA ARG A 30 8.77 -19.80 -28.49
C ARG A 30 9.59 -19.94 -27.21
N GLU A 31 9.97 -21.15 -26.84
CA GLU A 31 10.79 -21.41 -25.64
C GLU A 31 12.11 -20.62 -25.68
N PHE A 32 12.78 -20.57 -26.84
CA PHE A 32 14.01 -19.78 -27.01
C PHE A 32 13.77 -18.26 -26.85
N MET A 33 12.61 -17.76 -27.28
CA MET A 33 12.25 -16.36 -27.09
C MET A 33 11.86 -16.04 -25.63
N GLU A 34 11.24 -16.98 -24.91
CA GLU A 34 10.96 -16.82 -23.48
C GLU A 34 12.24 -16.87 -22.64
N ASP A 35 13.23 -17.69 -23.00
CA ASP A 35 14.55 -17.73 -22.32
C ASP A 35 15.31 -16.40 -22.47
N LEU A 36 15.09 -15.67 -23.58
CA LEU A 36 15.64 -14.34 -23.81
C LEU A 36 14.87 -13.21 -23.11
N ARG A 37 13.70 -13.48 -22.52
CA ARG A 37 12.83 -12.47 -21.86
C ARG A 37 13.43 -11.98 -20.53
N GLY A 38 14.36 -12.72 -19.94
CA GLY A 38 14.94 -12.43 -18.62
C GLY A 38 14.04 -12.85 -17.47
N ASP A 39 14.63 -13.06 -16.29
CA ASP A 39 13.90 -13.48 -15.10
C ASP A 39 13.01 -12.35 -14.54
N PRO A 40 11.83 -12.69 -13.98
CA PRO A 40 11.01 -11.73 -13.26
C PRO A 40 11.68 -11.28 -11.97
N THR A 41 11.45 -10.02 -11.59
CA THR A 41 11.95 -9.45 -10.34
C THR A 41 10.81 -9.13 -9.39
N MET A 42 10.96 -9.46 -8.10
CA MET A 42 10.02 -8.99 -7.07
C MET A 42 10.32 -7.53 -6.71
N LEU A 43 9.28 -6.72 -6.71
CA LEU A 43 9.30 -5.35 -6.24
C LEU A 43 8.49 -5.20 -4.96
N ASP A 44 9.00 -4.38 -4.05
CA ASP A 44 8.27 -3.94 -2.86
C ASP A 44 7.60 -2.57 -3.17
N ILE A 45 6.28 -2.52 -3.08
CA ILE A 45 5.48 -1.30 -3.24
C ILE A 45 5.00 -0.83 -1.89
N GLU A 46 5.21 0.45 -1.59
CA GLU A 46 4.68 1.10 -0.40
C GLU A 46 3.44 1.94 -0.74
N LEU A 47 2.31 1.62 -0.11
CA LEU A 47 1.11 2.47 -0.10
C LEU A 47 1.00 3.17 1.25
N LYS A 48 0.50 4.42 1.23
CA LYS A 48 0.43 5.29 2.42
C LYS A 48 -0.95 5.91 2.53
N VAL A 49 -1.60 5.68 3.67
CA VAL A 49 -2.88 6.30 4.04
C VAL A 49 -2.58 7.30 5.17
N ASN A 50 -2.90 8.57 4.96
CA ASN A 50 -2.55 9.65 5.87
C ASN A 50 -3.80 10.41 6.32
N ALA A 51 -3.99 10.49 7.64
CA ALA A 51 -4.95 11.35 8.29
C ALA A 51 -4.20 12.38 9.14
N SER A 52 -4.24 13.64 8.73
CA SER A 52 -3.56 14.73 9.45
C SER A 52 -4.46 15.95 9.54
N HIS A 53 -4.41 16.64 10.67
CA HIS A 53 -5.17 17.86 10.88
C HIS A 53 -4.40 18.86 11.75
N VAL A 54 -4.65 20.14 11.52
CA VAL A 54 -4.15 21.26 12.32
C VAL A 54 -5.36 22.03 12.82
N PHE A 55 -5.51 22.12 14.14
CA PHE A 55 -6.68 22.75 14.74
C PHE A 55 -6.59 24.28 14.66
N THR A 56 -7.76 24.89 14.43
CA THR A 56 -7.97 26.34 14.47
C THR A 56 -9.32 26.59 15.14
N THR A 57 -9.30 27.16 16.34
CA THR A 57 -10.49 27.41 17.15
C THR A 57 -11.19 28.68 16.67
N ASP A 58 -12.41 28.52 16.17
CA ASP A 58 -13.31 29.62 15.84
C ASP A 58 -14.16 29.95 17.07
N PHE A 59 -14.13 31.23 17.51
CA PHE A 59 -14.92 31.70 18.65
C PHE A 59 -16.44 31.68 18.38
N THR A 60 -16.86 31.63 17.11
CA THR A 60 -18.27 31.57 16.72
C THR A 60 -18.83 30.14 16.69
N ASP A 61 -17.96 29.14 16.47
CA ASP A 61 -18.30 27.71 16.53
C ASP A 61 -17.18 26.92 17.23
N VAL A 62 -17.13 27.06 18.55
CA VAL A 62 -16.08 26.41 19.36
C VAL A 62 -16.22 24.89 19.33
N GLN A 63 -17.43 24.35 19.25
CA GLN A 63 -17.64 22.89 19.34
C GLN A 63 -17.27 22.18 18.03
N GLY A 64 -17.63 22.77 16.88
CA GLY A 64 -17.28 22.26 15.56
C GLY A 64 -15.81 22.46 15.20
N SER A 65 -15.22 23.60 15.58
CA SER A 65 -13.82 23.91 15.25
C SER A 65 -12.77 23.18 16.09
N THR A 66 -13.18 22.58 17.21
CA THR A 66 -12.28 21.85 18.12
C THR A 66 -12.34 20.34 17.96
N THR A 67 -13.33 19.81 17.24
CA THR A 67 -13.50 18.36 17.04
C THR A 67 -13.24 18.00 15.58
N TYR A 68 -12.49 16.94 15.37
CA TYR A 68 -12.20 16.39 14.05
C TYR A 68 -12.44 14.88 14.05
N SER A 69 -13.13 14.38 13.04
CA SER A 69 -13.27 12.94 12.82
C SER A 69 -13.10 12.62 11.35
N THR A 70 -12.38 11.54 11.05
CA THR A 70 -12.23 11.03 9.68
C THR A 70 -12.17 9.51 9.71
N SER A 71 -12.76 8.91 8.68
CA SER A 71 -12.73 7.47 8.44
C SER A 71 -12.21 7.25 7.04
N GLN A 72 -11.16 6.45 6.90
CA GLN A 72 -10.55 6.12 5.62
C GLN A 72 -10.44 4.61 5.51
N SER A 73 -10.72 4.06 4.33
CA SER A 73 -10.65 2.62 4.11
C SER A 73 -9.72 2.24 2.98
N PHE A 74 -9.07 1.10 3.10
CA PHE A 74 -8.15 0.55 2.10
C PHE A 74 -8.33 -0.96 1.98
N ASP A 75 -7.99 -1.52 0.82
CA ASP A 75 -8.12 -2.94 0.53
C ASP A 75 -6.79 -3.67 0.81
N VAL A 76 -6.90 -4.81 1.49
CA VAL A 76 -5.80 -5.72 1.82
C VAL A 76 -6.04 -7.04 1.10
N ASP A 77 -5.05 -7.47 0.33
CA ASP A 77 -5.05 -8.74 -0.40
C ASP A 77 -3.84 -9.59 -0.01
N SER A 78 -3.78 -10.83 -0.53
CA SER A 78 -2.73 -11.80 -0.25
C SER A 78 -1.29 -11.33 -0.56
N ASN A 79 -1.14 -10.24 -1.33
CA ASN A 79 0.16 -9.68 -1.68
C ASN A 79 0.64 -8.62 -0.68
N VAL A 80 -0.20 -8.23 0.28
CA VAL A 80 0.18 -7.36 1.40
C VAL A 80 1.00 -8.18 2.38
N VAL A 81 2.21 -7.72 2.65
CA VAL A 81 3.17 -8.41 3.53
C VAL A 81 3.22 -7.77 4.91
N GLU A 82 3.06 -6.46 4.97
CA GLU A 82 3.17 -5.72 6.22
C GLU A 82 2.24 -4.51 6.23
N ILE A 83 1.59 -4.27 7.37
CA ILE A 83 0.87 -3.05 7.68
C ILE A 83 1.50 -2.43 8.93
N SER A 84 1.96 -1.20 8.83
CA SER A 84 2.60 -0.46 9.92
C SER A 84 1.83 0.82 10.22
N ALA A 85 1.42 0.99 11.49
CA ALA A 85 0.65 2.14 11.97
C ALA A 85 1.50 3.09 12.81
N TYR A 86 1.34 4.39 12.55
CA TYR A 86 2.10 5.46 13.18
C TYR A 86 1.14 6.56 13.66
N ILE A 87 1.34 7.05 14.88
CA ILE A 87 0.64 8.22 15.42
C ILE A 87 1.64 9.22 16.02
N SER A 88 1.50 10.48 15.62
CA SER A 88 2.29 11.59 16.15
C SER A 88 1.36 12.77 16.41
N ALA A 89 1.41 13.32 17.62
CA ALA A 89 0.66 14.51 17.99
C ALA A 89 1.61 15.61 18.48
N ALA A 90 1.28 16.86 18.16
CA ALA A 90 1.91 18.06 18.67
C ALA A 90 0.84 18.90 19.34
N MET A 91 0.86 18.93 20.67
CA MET A 91 -0.15 19.59 21.51
C MET A 91 0.50 20.58 22.49
N PRO A 92 1.09 21.69 21.99
CA PRO A 92 1.94 22.57 22.78
C PRO A 92 1.20 23.46 23.80
N LEU A 93 -0.14 23.46 23.80
CA LEU A 93 -0.95 24.33 24.68
C LEU A 93 -0.54 24.25 26.17
N GLU A 94 -0.10 23.08 26.64
CA GLU A 94 0.35 22.88 28.02
C GLU A 94 1.56 23.76 28.36
N LEU A 95 2.46 23.99 27.39
CA LEU A 95 3.62 24.87 27.56
C LEU A 95 3.24 26.35 27.66
N ILE A 96 2.01 26.72 27.26
CA ILE A 96 1.61 28.12 27.09
C ILE A 96 0.58 28.55 28.15
N LEU A 97 -0.31 27.64 28.59
CA LEU A 97 -1.32 27.90 29.62
C LEU A 97 -1.35 26.78 30.68
N PRO A 98 -0.53 26.87 31.75
CA PRO A 98 -0.56 25.89 32.82
C PRO A 98 -1.91 25.91 33.56
N GLY A 99 -2.55 24.75 33.70
CA GLY A 99 -3.80 24.57 34.48
C GLY A 99 -5.08 24.35 33.67
N ILE A 100 -5.01 24.22 32.34
CA ILE A 100 -6.15 23.75 31.54
C ILE A 100 -6.24 22.22 31.65
N PRO A 101 -7.43 21.64 31.95
CA PRO A 101 -7.56 20.20 32.07
C PRO A 101 -7.22 19.48 30.76
N MET A 102 -6.35 18.48 30.83
CA MET A 102 -5.87 17.71 29.66
C MET A 102 -6.95 16.76 29.10
N GLU A 103 -7.99 16.47 29.88
CA GLU A 103 -9.07 15.54 29.53
C GLU A 103 -9.94 16.01 28.34
N PHE A 104 -9.75 17.24 27.87
CA PHE A 104 -10.49 17.80 26.74
C PHE A 104 -9.74 17.72 25.40
N ARG A 105 -8.50 17.21 25.37
CA ARG A 105 -7.70 17.12 24.13
C ARG A 105 -7.18 15.71 23.97
N TYR A 106 -7.44 15.12 22.81
CA TYR A 106 -7.01 13.77 22.51
C TYR A 106 -6.93 13.58 21.00
N VAL A 107 -6.11 12.65 20.58
CA VAL A 107 -6.15 12.05 19.25
C VAL A 107 -6.25 10.56 19.50
N ARG A 108 -7.40 9.98 19.16
CA ARG A 108 -7.64 8.55 19.19
C ARG A 108 -7.66 8.05 17.76
N ALA A 109 -6.83 7.07 17.47
CA ALA A 109 -6.82 6.39 16.20
C ALA A 109 -7.07 4.90 16.43
N SER A 110 -7.92 4.33 15.60
CA SER A 110 -8.19 2.89 15.59
C SER A 110 -8.08 2.33 14.18
N LEU A 111 -7.50 1.14 14.09
CA LEU A 111 -7.42 0.37 12.86
C LEU A 111 -8.29 -0.87 13.03
N ILE A 112 -9.26 -1.01 12.14
CA ILE A 112 -10.23 -2.11 12.11
C ILE A 112 -9.89 -2.99 10.91
N ASP A 113 -9.68 -4.28 11.15
CA ASP A 113 -9.40 -5.26 10.12
C ASP A 113 -10.66 -5.62 9.30
N ALA A 114 -10.49 -6.46 8.28
CA ALA A 114 -11.59 -6.91 7.42
C ALA A 114 -12.63 -7.78 8.15
N ASP A 115 -12.24 -8.44 9.25
CA ASP A 115 -13.12 -9.28 10.08
C ASP A 115 -13.93 -8.45 11.10
N GLY A 116 -13.63 -7.14 11.22
CA GLY A 116 -14.27 -6.20 12.13
C GLY A 116 -13.61 -6.12 13.51
N ASN A 117 -12.40 -6.66 13.69
CA ASN A 117 -11.64 -6.54 14.92
C ASN A 117 -10.80 -5.26 14.92
N GLU A 118 -10.77 -4.60 16.08
CA GLU A 118 -9.93 -3.42 16.31
C GLU A 118 -8.50 -3.89 16.66
N VAL A 119 -7.64 -4.03 15.64
CA VAL A 119 -6.29 -4.60 15.79
C VAL A 119 -5.28 -3.61 16.37
N TRP A 120 -5.57 -2.32 16.28
CA TRP A 120 -4.75 -1.26 16.82
C TRP A 120 -5.63 -0.14 17.35
N VAL A 121 -5.37 0.30 18.57
CA VAL A 121 -6.02 1.45 19.18
C VAL A 121 -4.97 2.21 19.96
N GLU A 122 -4.81 3.49 19.64
CA GLU A 122 -3.92 4.37 20.38
C GLU A 122 -4.62 5.69 20.66
N GLU A 123 -4.41 6.19 21.87
CA GLU A 123 -4.89 7.50 22.31
C GLU A 123 -3.72 8.33 22.81
N VAL A 124 -3.59 9.54 22.28
CA VAL A 124 -2.53 10.48 22.64
C VAL A 124 -3.16 11.80 23.08
N THR A 125 -2.83 12.23 24.29
CA THR A 125 -3.35 13.47 24.92
C THR A 125 -2.30 14.58 25.04
N GLU A 126 -1.05 14.28 24.72
CA GLU A 126 0.11 15.16 24.90
C GLU A 126 0.96 15.21 23.62
N THR A 127 2.04 16.01 23.64
CA THR A 127 3.01 16.02 22.54
C THR A 127 3.87 14.76 22.59
N GLU A 128 3.42 13.71 21.92
CA GLU A 128 4.10 12.42 21.86
C GLU A 128 4.14 11.89 20.43
N ARG A 129 5.18 11.10 20.16
CA ARG A 129 5.22 10.18 19.02
C ARG A 129 5.30 8.77 19.58
N LYS A 130 4.24 7.99 19.37
CA LYS A 130 4.20 6.59 19.79
C LYS A 130 5.10 5.73 18.91
N MET A 131 5.48 4.57 19.44
CA MET A 131 6.19 3.56 18.65
C MET A 131 5.29 3.00 17.55
N VAL A 132 5.92 2.48 16.51
CA VAL A 132 5.26 1.86 15.36
C VAL A 132 4.63 0.54 15.79
N ALA A 133 3.35 0.34 15.47
CA ALA A 133 2.73 -0.98 15.54
C ALA A 133 2.82 -1.63 14.15
N THR A 134 3.41 -2.81 14.06
CA THR A 134 3.64 -3.52 12.80
C THR A 134 2.92 -4.87 12.82
N PHE A 135 2.17 -5.15 11.76
CA PHE A 135 1.38 -6.34 11.56
C PHE A 135 1.83 -7.04 10.27
N SER A 136 2.28 -8.29 10.37
CA SER A 136 2.80 -9.05 9.21
C SER A 136 2.35 -10.52 9.17
N GLU A 137 1.75 -11.03 10.25
CA GLU A 137 1.24 -12.40 10.33
C GLU A 137 -0.28 -12.39 10.31
N ASP A 138 -0.89 -13.32 9.56
CA ASP A 138 -2.34 -13.54 9.46
C ASP A 138 -3.17 -12.27 9.22
N LEU A 139 -2.77 -11.45 8.25
CA LEU A 139 -3.53 -10.28 7.84
C LEU A 139 -4.87 -10.70 7.21
N ALA A 140 -5.98 -10.25 7.81
CA ALA A 140 -7.32 -10.51 7.26
C ALA A 140 -7.47 -9.87 5.87
N GLU A 141 -7.74 -10.68 4.86
CA GLU A 141 -7.99 -10.19 3.50
C GLU A 141 -9.34 -9.49 3.42
N GLY A 142 -9.37 -8.32 2.78
CA GLY A 142 -10.57 -7.52 2.59
C GLY A 142 -10.36 -6.06 2.95
N LYS A 143 -11.46 -5.40 3.35
CA LYS A 143 -11.49 -3.95 3.52
C LYS A 143 -11.15 -3.56 4.95
N TRP A 144 -10.02 -2.89 5.13
CA TRP A 144 -9.58 -2.33 6.40
C TRP A 144 -10.04 -0.88 6.54
N THR A 145 -10.27 -0.44 7.78
CA THR A 145 -10.74 0.92 8.08
C THR A 145 -9.88 1.57 9.15
N LEU A 146 -9.36 2.74 8.84
CA LEU A 146 -8.70 3.66 9.76
C LEU A 146 -9.73 4.70 10.22
N ASP A 147 -10.07 4.69 11.50
CA ASP A 147 -10.90 5.69 12.13
C ASP A 147 -10.03 6.58 13.03
N VAL A 148 -10.17 7.90 12.86
CA VAL A 148 -9.46 8.87 13.68
C VAL A 148 -10.46 9.87 14.23
N GLU A 149 -10.49 9.97 15.56
CA GLU A 149 -11.24 10.95 16.31
C GLU A 149 -10.26 11.81 17.10
N ALA A 150 -10.37 13.12 16.96
CA ALA A 150 -9.46 14.04 17.60
C ALA A 150 -10.19 15.27 18.11
N ARG A 151 -9.67 15.81 19.22
CA ARG A 151 -10.07 17.09 19.77
C ARG A 151 -8.84 17.90 20.12
N GLY A 152 -8.79 19.15 19.67
CA GLY A 152 -7.67 20.04 19.90
C GLY A 152 -8.06 21.50 19.75
N TYR A 153 -7.11 22.38 20.09
CA TYR A 153 -7.30 23.82 20.03
C TYR A 153 -6.20 24.48 19.22
N GLY A 154 -6.52 25.63 18.63
CA GLY A 154 -5.52 26.43 17.94
C GLY A 154 -5.96 27.87 17.85
N GLU A 155 -5.01 28.78 17.94
CA GLU A 155 -5.24 30.21 17.92
C GLU A 155 -4.73 30.77 16.57
N GLU A 156 -5.53 31.62 15.93
CA GLU A 156 -5.24 32.11 14.58
C GLU A 156 -4.82 33.59 14.53
N ILE A 157 -5.20 34.41 15.51
CA ILE A 157 -4.95 35.87 15.52
C ILE A 157 -3.46 36.17 15.69
N ALA A 158 -2.78 35.49 16.61
CA ALA A 158 -1.35 35.64 16.87
C ALA A 158 -0.52 34.41 16.47
N ASN A 159 -1.18 33.30 16.11
CA ASN A 159 -0.56 32.03 15.70
C ASN A 159 0.46 31.51 16.72
N LEU A 160 0.18 31.72 18.01
CA LEU A 160 1.09 31.38 19.11
C LEU A 160 1.07 29.88 19.43
N TYR A 161 -0.07 29.22 19.22
CA TYR A 161 -0.23 27.79 19.47
C TYR A 161 -1.26 27.18 18.53
N LYS A 162 -0.96 25.99 18.02
CA LYS A 162 -1.87 25.14 17.26
C LYS A 162 -1.58 23.69 17.58
N ASP A 163 -2.59 22.99 18.07
CA ASP A 163 -2.54 21.55 18.20
C ASP A 163 -2.61 20.94 16.79
N SER A 164 -1.85 19.89 16.55
CA SER A 164 -1.85 19.17 15.28
C SER A 164 -1.52 17.70 15.48
N PHE A 165 -1.95 16.87 14.55
CA PHE A 165 -1.63 15.45 14.57
C PHE A 165 -1.44 14.89 13.17
N GLN A 166 -0.78 13.75 13.13
CA GLN A 166 -0.61 12.92 11.94
C GLN A 166 -0.72 11.45 12.34
N VAL A 167 -1.64 10.75 11.68
CA VAL A 167 -1.77 9.30 11.69
C VAL A 167 -1.44 8.78 10.30
N LEU A 168 -0.49 7.87 10.21
CA LEU A 168 -0.01 7.30 8.97
C LEU A 168 -0.13 5.78 9.05
N ILE A 169 -0.76 5.17 8.05
CA ILE A 169 -0.72 3.73 7.84
C ILE A 169 0.14 3.48 6.60
N LYS A 170 1.18 2.68 6.77
CA LYS A 170 2.07 2.21 5.70
C LYS A 170 1.68 0.78 5.39
N ILE A 171 1.46 0.48 4.12
CA ILE A 171 1.11 -0.86 3.64
C ILE A 171 2.20 -1.27 2.66
N GLU A 172 2.91 -2.34 2.97
CA GLU A 172 3.94 -2.91 2.12
C GLU A 172 3.38 -4.11 1.36
N ARG A 173 3.55 -4.07 0.04
CA ARG A 173 3.06 -5.08 -0.88
C ARG A 173 4.18 -5.61 -1.74
N LYS A 174 4.12 -6.89 -2.09
CA LYS A 174 5.02 -7.49 -3.08
C LYS A 174 4.31 -7.67 -4.41
N CYS A 175 5.00 -7.36 -5.50
CA CYS A 175 4.51 -7.63 -6.85
C CYS A 175 5.65 -8.19 -7.71
N TRP A 176 5.29 -8.90 -8.78
CA TRP A 176 6.24 -9.29 -9.82
C TRP A 176 6.26 -8.25 -10.93
N GLU A 177 7.44 -7.82 -11.33
CA GLU A 177 7.66 -7.05 -12.56
C GLU A 177 8.35 -7.94 -13.59
N TYR A 178 7.74 -8.03 -14.77
CA TYR A 178 8.32 -8.73 -15.91
C TYR A 178 9.02 -7.74 -16.85
N PRO A 179 10.23 -8.05 -17.38
CA PRO A 179 11.05 -7.08 -18.11
C PRO A 179 10.40 -6.41 -19.34
N ASN A 180 9.41 -7.07 -19.94
CA ASN A 180 8.74 -6.62 -21.18
C ASN A 180 7.31 -6.12 -20.95
N GLU A 181 6.86 -6.03 -19.71
CA GLU A 181 5.51 -5.60 -19.34
C GLU A 181 5.60 -4.37 -18.44
N VAL A 182 4.81 -3.33 -18.74
CA VAL A 182 4.75 -2.14 -17.90
C VAL A 182 3.64 -2.35 -16.87
N GLY A 183 4.03 -2.63 -15.63
CA GLY A 183 3.12 -2.77 -14.51
C GLY A 183 3.46 -3.94 -13.59
N CYS A 184 2.85 -3.93 -12.41
CA CYS A 184 2.93 -5.03 -11.46
C CYS A 184 1.94 -6.14 -11.82
N ALA A 185 2.45 -7.37 -11.91
CA ALA A 185 1.64 -8.57 -11.91
C ALA A 185 1.51 -9.10 -10.47
N TYR A 186 0.32 -9.55 -10.12
CA TYR A 186 0.01 -10.22 -8.86
C TYR A 186 -0.32 -11.68 -9.19
N ASP A 187 0.32 -12.61 -8.51
CA ASP A 187 -0.01 -14.03 -8.63
C ASP A 187 -1.30 -14.27 -7.82
N ASN A 188 -2.44 -14.24 -8.50
CA ASN A 188 -3.73 -14.63 -7.93
C ASN A 188 -3.91 -16.14 -7.92
#